data_AF-A0A8T3NQR6-F1
#
_entry.id   AF-A0A8T3NQR6-F1
#
_cell.length_a   1.000
_cell.length_b   1.000
_cell.length_c   1.000
_cell.angle_alpha   90.00
_cell.angle_beta   90.00
_cell.angle_gamma   90.00
#
_symmetry.space_group_name_H-M   'P 1'
#
loop_
_entity.id
_entity.type
_entity.pdbx_description
1 polymer ?
#
loop_
_entity_poly.entity_id
_entity_poly.type
_entity_poly.pdbx_seq_one_letter_code
_entity_poly.pdbx_strand_id
1 'polypeptide(L)'
;MGIARDPLFHLTIESDRARYAADEPIAAAFSAADRRAAGKAAVEKLVERFVEDESLSGDEERELVAAVDRLGLTEDDFLATLRSFGNRVAIARMAAGRLSQLTDPAIMLKPREAAHLQVAAKMMKEVLHRETRGGFSGVSIPIAKGVRFRTGSYRGRSVVVGTSLEVADEGVLCITSKRAVFKGLRQSAEFSFAKLLGLNVFDDGIQFHVSNRKTAPLFRVSDGYLVAAAVNAVVQRLV
;
A
#
# COMPACT_ATOMS: atom_id res chain seq x y z
N MET A 1 -9.60 13.24 -8.66
CA MET A 1 -10.07 11.99 -8.05
C MET A 1 -9.73 10.86 -9.01
N GLY A 2 -8.57 10.24 -8.84
CA GLY A 2 -7.95 9.34 -9.83
C GLY A 2 -7.59 8.01 -9.19
N ILE A 3 -8.50 7.06 -9.38
CA ILE A 3 -8.39 5.59 -9.38
C ILE A 3 -7.04 5.04 -8.89
N ALA A 4 -7.04 4.42 -7.70
CA ALA A 4 -6.01 3.44 -7.34
C ALA A 4 -6.04 2.33 -8.40
N ARG A 5 -5.01 2.21 -9.22
CA ARG A 5 -4.93 1.16 -10.23
C ARG A 5 -4.59 -0.15 -9.53
N ASP A 6 -5.39 -1.18 -9.80
CA ASP A 6 -5.33 -2.49 -9.14
C ASP A 6 -3.97 -3.16 -9.45
N PRO A 7 -3.20 -3.62 -8.46
CA PRO A 7 -1.93 -4.30 -8.68
C PRO A 7 -2.06 -5.61 -9.48
N LEU A 8 -3.27 -6.14 -9.67
CA LEU A 8 -3.53 -7.40 -10.40
C LEU A 8 -3.57 -7.27 -11.93
N PHE A 9 -3.59 -6.06 -12.52
CA PHE A 9 -3.83 -5.79 -13.95
C PHE A 9 -2.79 -6.35 -14.96
N HIS A 10 -1.79 -7.11 -14.52
CA HIS A 10 -0.68 -7.57 -15.37
C HIS A 10 -0.60 -9.08 -15.58
N LEU A 11 -1.61 -9.86 -15.16
CA LEU A 11 -1.77 -11.21 -15.67
C LEU A 11 -2.60 -11.15 -16.95
N THR A 12 -1.93 -11.07 -18.09
CA THR A 12 -2.57 -11.14 -19.40
C THR A 12 -2.70 -12.60 -19.81
N ILE A 13 -3.92 -13.01 -20.15
CA ILE A 13 -4.17 -14.30 -20.79
C ILE A 13 -3.90 -14.09 -22.29
N GLU A 14 -2.74 -14.50 -22.79
CA GLU A 14 -2.52 -14.62 -24.23
C GLU A 14 -3.26 -15.87 -24.74
N SER A 15 -4.52 -15.68 -25.12
CA SER A 15 -5.37 -16.77 -25.60
C SER A 15 -4.94 -17.21 -27.01
N ASP A 16 -4.18 -18.28 -27.13
CA ASP A 16 -4.06 -19.01 -28.40
C ASP A 16 -5.20 -20.03 -28.48
N ARG A 17 -6.39 -19.56 -28.88
CA ARG A 17 -7.59 -20.39 -29.07
C ARG A 17 -7.50 -21.21 -30.35
N ALA A 18 -6.56 -22.14 -30.38
CA ALA A 18 -6.54 -23.22 -31.35
C ALA A 18 -6.11 -24.50 -30.65
N ARG A 19 -7.01 -25.50 -30.64
CA ARG A 19 -6.83 -26.90 -30.20
C ARG A 19 -7.31 -27.20 -28.77
N TYR A 20 -8.63 -27.26 -28.57
CA TYR A 20 -9.23 -28.31 -27.74
C TYR A 20 -10.64 -28.60 -28.25
N ALA A 21 -10.72 -29.53 -29.20
CA ALA A 21 -11.94 -30.22 -29.56
C ALA A 21 -11.67 -31.72 -29.33
N ALA A 22 -12.11 -32.23 -28.18
CA ALA A 22 -12.20 -33.65 -27.78
C ALA A 22 -12.65 -33.65 -26.30
N ASP A 23 -13.67 -34.37 -25.79
CA ASP A 23 -14.49 -35.48 -26.26
C ASP A 23 -15.94 -35.31 -25.75
N GLU A 24 -16.91 -35.67 -26.59
CA GLU A 24 -18.32 -35.21 -26.52
C GLU A 24 -19.37 -36.18 -25.87
N PRO A 25 -19.11 -36.85 -24.73
CA PRO A 25 -20.23 -37.38 -23.93
C PRO A 25 -20.36 -36.78 -22.51
N ILE A 26 -19.27 -36.39 -21.84
CA ILE A 26 -19.34 -35.86 -20.45
C ILE A 26 -19.60 -34.34 -20.44
N ALA A 27 -19.00 -33.61 -21.38
CA ALA A 27 -19.18 -32.16 -21.47
C ALA A 27 -20.64 -31.77 -21.73
N ALA A 28 -21.39 -32.59 -22.47
CA ALA A 28 -22.80 -32.35 -22.82
C ALA A 28 -23.77 -32.44 -21.62
N ALA A 29 -23.36 -33.06 -20.50
CA ALA A 29 -24.22 -33.25 -19.32
C ALA A 29 -24.36 -32.00 -18.43
N PHE A 30 -23.46 -31.02 -18.58
CA PHE A 30 -23.44 -29.79 -17.79
C PHE A 30 -23.76 -28.57 -18.65
N SER A 31 -24.47 -27.59 -18.09
CA SER A 31 -24.68 -26.33 -18.80
C SER A 31 -23.36 -25.56 -18.95
N ALA A 32 -23.29 -24.63 -19.90
CA ALA A 32 -22.12 -23.75 -20.01
C ALA A 32 -21.88 -22.94 -18.72
N ALA A 33 -22.95 -22.60 -17.98
CA ALA A 33 -22.86 -21.93 -16.70
C ALA A 33 -22.25 -22.82 -15.62
N ASP A 34 -22.65 -24.10 -15.55
CA ASP A 34 -22.11 -25.06 -14.59
C ASP A 34 -20.61 -25.31 -14.83
N ARG A 35 -20.22 -25.44 -16.11
CA ARG A 35 -18.80 -25.58 -16.48
C ARG A 35 -17.97 -24.36 -16.09
N ARG A 36 -18.50 -23.15 -16.30
CA ARG A 36 -17.83 -21.90 -15.91
C ARG A 36 -17.71 -21.76 -14.40
N ALA A 37 -18.77 -22.10 -13.65
CA ALA A 37 -18.75 -22.08 -12.19
C ALA A 37 -17.75 -23.09 -11.61
N ALA A 38 -17.72 -24.32 -12.13
CA ALA A 38 -16.74 -25.33 -11.74
C ALA A 38 -15.31 -24.91 -12.09
N GLY A 39 -15.09 -24.32 -13.27
CA GLY A 39 -13.80 -23.77 -13.68
C GLY A 39 -13.32 -22.67 -12.73
N LYS A 40 -14.21 -21.75 -12.36
CA LYS A 40 -13.91 -20.67 -11.41
C LYS A 40 -13.48 -21.24 -10.05
N ALA A 41 -14.22 -22.21 -9.51
CA ALA A 41 -13.90 -22.86 -8.24
C ALA A 41 -12.56 -23.63 -8.30
N ALA A 42 -12.22 -24.24 -9.44
CA ALA A 42 -10.93 -24.91 -9.62
C ALA A 42 -9.77 -23.91 -9.61
N VAL A 43 -9.92 -22.77 -10.29
CA VAL A 43 -8.92 -21.70 -10.28
C VAL A 43 -8.79 -21.07 -8.90
N GLU A 44 -9.90 -20.85 -8.18
CA GLU A 44 -9.87 -20.39 -6.78
C GLU A 44 -9.01 -21.32 -5.90
N LYS A 45 -9.21 -22.64 -5.98
CA LYS A 45 -8.39 -23.59 -5.23
C LYS A 45 -6.91 -23.59 -5.63
N LEU A 46 -6.61 -23.39 -6.91
CA LEU A 46 -5.22 -23.27 -7.37
C LEU A 46 -4.56 -22.03 -6.80
N VAL A 47 -5.24 -20.88 -6.87
CA VAL A 47 -4.74 -19.62 -6.30
C VAL A 47 -4.56 -19.73 -4.79
N GLU A 48 -5.51 -20.34 -4.09
CA GLU A 48 -5.40 -20.59 -2.65
C GLU A 48 -4.12 -21.37 -2.32
N ARG A 49 -3.91 -22.51 -2.99
CA ARG A 49 -2.72 -23.35 -2.84
C ARG A 49 -1.42 -22.60 -3.13
N PHE A 50 -1.36 -21.83 -4.21
CA PHE A 50 -0.14 -21.10 -4.61
C PHE A 50 0.16 -19.87 -3.77
N VAL A 51 -0.74 -19.46 -2.90
CA VAL A 51 -0.55 -18.29 -2.03
C VAL A 51 -0.48 -18.74 -0.56
N GLU A 52 -0.47 -20.05 -0.29
CA GLU A 52 -0.26 -20.62 1.05
C GLU A 52 1.17 -20.36 1.57
N ASP A 53 2.17 -20.39 0.69
CA ASP A 53 3.58 -20.13 1.03
C ASP A 53 3.97 -18.65 0.89
N GLU A 54 2.98 -17.78 0.70
CA GLU A 54 3.13 -16.33 0.47
C GLU A 54 4.03 -15.97 -0.73
N SER A 55 4.20 -16.88 -1.70
CA SER A 55 5.05 -16.68 -2.87
C SER A 55 4.44 -17.29 -4.13
N LEU A 56 4.24 -16.47 -5.18
CA LEU A 56 3.72 -16.97 -6.46
C LEU A 56 4.85 -17.01 -7.49
N SER A 57 5.39 -18.20 -7.72
CA SER A 57 6.48 -18.43 -8.66
C SER A 57 6.04 -18.31 -10.12
N GLY A 58 7.02 -18.31 -11.02
CA GLY A 58 6.75 -18.23 -12.46
C GLY A 58 6.14 -19.49 -13.05
N ASP A 59 6.47 -20.65 -12.49
CA ASP A 59 5.89 -21.92 -12.91
C ASP A 59 4.43 -22.00 -12.48
N GLU A 60 4.11 -21.55 -11.28
CA GLU A 60 2.74 -21.51 -10.77
C GLU A 60 1.88 -20.48 -11.51
N GLU A 61 2.43 -19.32 -11.85
CA GLU A 61 1.73 -18.33 -12.68
C GLU A 61 1.44 -18.91 -14.09
N ARG A 62 2.39 -19.65 -14.68
CA ARG A 62 2.17 -20.38 -15.94
C ARG A 62 1.12 -21.48 -15.81
N GLU A 63 1.15 -22.25 -14.72
CA GLU A 63 0.16 -23.29 -14.43
C GLU A 63 -1.24 -22.68 -14.27
N LEU A 64 -1.34 -21.54 -13.59
CA LEU A 64 -2.58 -20.80 -13.39
C LEU A 64 -3.16 -20.30 -14.73
N VAL A 65 -2.35 -19.67 -15.57
CA VAL A 65 -2.78 -19.22 -16.91
C VAL A 65 -3.22 -20.41 -17.77
N ALA A 66 -2.44 -21.49 -17.79
CA ALA A 66 -2.80 -22.69 -18.53
C ALA A 66 -4.10 -23.35 -18.01
N ALA A 67 -4.37 -23.29 -16.71
CA ALA A 67 -5.61 -23.77 -16.13
C ALA A 67 -6.81 -22.92 -16.58
N VAL A 68 -6.68 -21.60 -16.55
CA VAL A 68 -7.71 -20.65 -17.00
C VAL A 68 -8.05 -20.90 -18.48
N ASP A 69 -7.05 -21.08 -19.33
CA ASP A 69 -7.22 -21.37 -20.76
C ASP A 69 -7.91 -22.71 -20.99
N ARG A 70 -7.45 -23.78 -20.33
CA ARG A 70 -8.04 -25.13 -20.46
C ARG A 70 -9.49 -25.19 -19.98
N LEU A 71 -9.82 -24.38 -18.96
CA LEU A 71 -11.17 -24.30 -18.39
C LEU A 71 -12.07 -23.34 -19.18
N GLY A 72 -11.54 -22.65 -20.20
CA GLY A 72 -12.30 -21.73 -21.05
C GLY A 72 -12.84 -20.52 -20.31
N LEU A 73 -12.22 -20.13 -19.20
CA LEU A 73 -12.62 -18.97 -18.42
C LEU A 73 -12.30 -17.68 -19.18
N THR A 74 -13.13 -16.66 -18.99
CA THR A 74 -12.85 -15.34 -19.57
C THR A 74 -11.86 -14.58 -18.72
N GLU A 75 -11.20 -13.57 -19.31
CA GLU A 75 -10.36 -12.65 -18.55
C GLU A 75 -11.11 -12.01 -17.37
N ASP A 76 -12.38 -11.63 -17.57
CA ASP A 76 -13.23 -11.10 -16.50
C ASP A 76 -13.45 -12.10 -15.34
N ASP A 77 -13.61 -13.40 -15.63
CA ASP A 77 -13.75 -14.43 -14.59
C ASP A 77 -12.47 -14.53 -13.80
N PHE A 78 -11.35 -14.60 -14.51
CA PHE A 78 -10.05 -14.76 -13.91
C PHE A 78 -9.71 -13.56 -13.03
N LEU A 79 -9.89 -12.34 -13.53
CA LEU A 79 -9.69 -11.12 -12.76
C LEU A 79 -10.65 -11.03 -11.56
N ALA A 80 -11.90 -11.48 -11.70
CA ALA A 80 -12.84 -11.54 -10.58
C ALA A 80 -12.39 -12.54 -9.51
N THR A 81 -11.84 -13.68 -9.92
CA THR A 81 -11.21 -14.65 -9.01
C THR A 81 -9.99 -14.05 -8.33
N LEU A 82 -9.05 -13.46 -9.06
CA LEU A 82 -7.86 -12.86 -8.41
C LEU A 82 -8.24 -11.76 -7.41
N ARG A 83 -9.26 -10.95 -7.71
CA ARG A 83 -9.78 -9.92 -6.79
C ARG A 83 -10.40 -10.50 -5.51
N SER A 84 -10.93 -11.72 -5.53
CA SER A 84 -11.48 -12.34 -4.30
C SER A 84 -10.40 -12.67 -3.27
N PHE A 85 -9.14 -12.81 -3.72
CA PHE A 85 -7.97 -12.96 -2.85
C PHE A 85 -7.37 -11.62 -2.37
N GLY A 86 -8.00 -10.50 -2.72
CA GLY A 86 -7.51 -9.16 -2.40
C GLY A 86 -6.09 -8.94 -2.91
N ASN A 87 -5.20 -8.45 -2.05
CA ASN A 87 -3.82 -8.16 -2.43
C ASN A 87 -2.87 -9.36 -2.29
N ARG A 88 -3.33 -10.52 -1.79
CA ARG A 88 -2.45 -11.65 -1.47
C ARG A 88 -1.69 -12.16 -2.70
N VAL A 89 -2.36 -12.27 -3.85
CA VAL A 89 -1.73 -12.67 -5.11
C VAL A 89 -0.65 -11.67 -5.54
N ALA A 90 -0.94 -10.36 -5.43
CA ALA A 90 0.03 -9.33 -5.78
C ALA A 90 1.24 -9.35 -4.85
N ILE A 91 1.03 -9.52 -3.55
CA ILE A 91 2.09 -9.68 -2.54
C ILE A 91 2.95 -10.91 -2.86
N ALA A 92 2.32 -12.06 -3.13
CA ALA A 92 3.02 -13.31 -3.44
C ALA A 92 3.88 -13.20 -4.71
N ARG A 93 3.38 -12.53 -5.76
CA ARG A 93 4.18 -12.25 -6.96
C ARG A 93 5.39 -11.38 -6.65
N MET A 94 5.20 -10.31 -5.87
CA MET A 94 6.29 -9.43 -5.47
C MET A 94 7.34 -10.15 -4.62
N ALA A 95 6.90 -11.01 -3.69
CA ALA A 95 7.78 -11.85 -2.86
C ALA A 95 8.64 -12.79 -3.72
N ALA A 96 8.07 -13.35 -4.79
CA ALA A 96 8.80 -14.13 -5.80
C ALA A 96 9.68 -13.26 -6.75
N GLY A 97 9.87 -11.98 -6.43
CA GLY A 97 10.64 -11.04 -7.23
C GLY A 97 9.99 -10.67 -8.56
N ARG A 98 8.69 -10.90 -8.75
CA ARG A 98 7.94 -10.55 -9.96
C ARG A 98 7.23 -9.22 -9.80
N LEU A 99 7.85 -8.17 -10.32
CA LEU A 99 7.30 -6.81 -10.35
C LEU A 99 6.76 -6.48 -11.73
N SER A 100 5.48 -6.12 -11.79
CA SER A 100 4.87 -5.53 -12.98
C SER A 100 5.26 -4.06 -13.16
N GLN A 101 5.20 -3.55 -14.39
CA GLN A 101 5.46 -2.14 -14.68
C GLN A 101 4.15 -1.40 -14.98
N LEU A 102 3.90 -0.30 -14.27
CA LEU A 102 2.77 0.56 -14.53
C LEU A 102 3.00 1.39 -15.79
N THR A 103 2.05 1.34 -16.73
CA THR A 103 2.15 2.02 -18.03
C THR A 103 1.92 3.53 -17.93
N ASP A 104 1.12 3.98 -16.97
CA ASP A 104 0.78 5.40 -16.81
C ASP A 104 0.74 5.77 -15.30
N PRO A 105 1.91 5.94 -14.67
CA PRO A 105 2.00 6.31 -13.27
C PRO A 105 1.63 7.78 -13.06
N ALA A 106 1.06 8.10 -11.90
CA ALA A 106 0.67 9.46 -11.54
C ALA A 106 1.85 10.44 -11.30
N ILE A 107 3.08 9.96 -11.42
CA ILE A 107 4.33 10.71 -11.19
C ILE A 107 5.17 10.73 -12.47
N MET A 108 6.03 11.74 -12.60
CA MET A 108 7.05 11.75 -13.65
C MET A 108 8.21 10.83 -13.30
N LEU A 109 8.48 9.87 -14.19
CA LEU A 109 9.60 8.95 -14.07
C LEU A 109 10.91 9.59 -14.54
N LYS A 110 11.99 9.29 -13.84
CA LYS A 110 13.36 9.62 -14.24
C LYS A 110 13.82 8.65 -15.34
N PRO A 111 14.88 8.99 -16.10
CA PRO A 111 15.45 8.07 -17.08
C PRO A 111 15.79 6.71 -16.44
N ARG A 112 15.43 5.62 -17.12
CA ARG A 112 15.62 4.23 -16.64
C ARG A 112 14.98 3.97 -15.26
N GLU A 113 13.86 4.62 -14.97
CA GLU A 113 13.02 4.35 -13.80
C GLU A 113 11.72 3.70 -14.28
N ALA A 114 11.26 2.67 -13.59
CA ALA A 114 9.96 2.04 -13.84
C ALA A 114 9.08 2.16 -12.59
N ALA A 115 7.80 2.47 -12.75
CA ALA A 115 6.83 2.41 -11.64
C ALA A 115 6.28 0.98 -11.51
N HIS A 116 6.12 0.50 -10.28
CA HIS A 116 5.69 -0.89 -10.02
C HIS A 116 4.39 -0.98 -9.21
N LEU A 117 4.17 -0.03 -8.29
CA LEU A 117 2.95 0.03 -7.49
C LEU A 117 2.51 1.48 -7.33
N GLN A 118 1.19 1.70 -7.32
CA GLN A 118 0.58 2.97 -6.97
C GLN A 118 -0.67 2.74 -6.13
N VAL A 119 -0.68 3.29 -4.92
CA VAL A 119 -1.82 3.20 -4.01
C VAL A 119 -2.29 4.59 -3.58
N ALA A 120 -3.58 4.71 -3.26
CA ALA A 120 -4.07 5.89 -2.56
C ALA A 120 -3.41 5.97 -1.16
N ALA A 121 -2.99 7.16 -0.76
CA ALA A 121 -2.27 7.34 0.49
C ALA A 121 -2.62 8.67 1.16
N LYS A 122 -2.61 8.68 2.49
CA LYS A 122 -2.66 9.88 3.31
C LYS A 122 -1.34 10.05 4.04
N MET A 123 -0.65 11.17 3.82
CA MET A 123 0.54 11.47 4.60
C MET A 123 0.11 11.87 6.01
N MET A 124 0.67 11.21 7.01
CA MET A 124 0.39 11.45 8.42
C MET A 124 1.48 12.33 9.01
N LYS A 125 1.08 13.27 9.88
CA LYS A 125 1.99 14.06 10.71
C LYS A 125 1.66 13.83 12.18
N GLU A 126 2.69 13.80 13.01
CA GLU A 126 2.51 13.89 14.45
C GLU A 126 2.26 15.36 14.83
N VAL A 127 1.18 15.59 15.56
CA VAL A 127 0.81 16.91 16.08
C VAL A 127 0.87 16.86 17.60
N LEU A 128 1.71 17.74 18.15
CA LEU A 128 1.85 17.95 19.58
C LEU A 128 0.73 18.87 20.07
N HIS A 129 -0.16 18.33 20.90
CA HIS A 129 -1.14 19.13 21.63
C HIS A 129 -0.47 19.78 22.82
N ARG A 130 -0.51 21.10 22.88
CA ARG A 130 0.08 21.88 23.96
C ARG A 130 -1.02 22.60 24.73
N GLU A 131 -1.10 22.37 26.04
CA GLU A 131 -1.87 23.21 26.95
C GLU A 131 -0.94 24.20 27.63
N THR A 132 -1.34 25.47 27.67
CA THR A 132 -0.65 26.46 28.50
C THR A 132 -1.27 26.42 29.89
N ARG A 133 -0.59 25.78 30.86
CA ARG A 133 -1.01 25.84 32.27
C ARG A 133 -0.38 27.08 32.91
N GLY A 134 -1.18 28.14 33.03
CA GLY A 134 -0.84 29.33 33.81
C GLY A 134 -1.39 29.20 35.23
N GLY A 135 -0.52 29.07 36.22
CA GLY A 135 -0.89 29.23 37.63
C GLY A 135 -0.68 30.68 38.07
N PHE A 136 -1.69 31.32 38.65
CA PHE A 136 -1.48 32.55 39.39
C PHE A 136 -0.84 32.20 40.73
N SER A 137 0.45 32.50 40.87
CA SER A 137 1.13 32.55 42.17
C SER A 137 1.47 34.01 42.45
N GLY A 138 0.65 34.67 43.26
CA GLY A 138 0.91 36.00 43.77
C GLY A 138 0.75 35.98 45.28
N VAL A 139 1.83 36.25 46.01
CA VAL A 139 1.78 36.42 47.47
C VAL A 139 1.35 37.86 47.75
N SER A 140 0.29 38.04 48.56
CA SER A 140 -0.11 39.36 49.05
C SER A 140 0.73 39.73 50.27
N ILE A 141 1.62 40.72 50.13
CA ILE A 141 2.34 41.30 51.28
C ILE A 141 1.59 42.58 51.72
N PRO A 142 1.06 42.66 52.95
CA PRO A 142 0.39 43.86 53.45
C PRO A 142 1.44 44.94 53.77
N ILE A 143 1.18 46.19 53.36
CA ILE A 143 2.10 47.31 53.58
C ILE A 143 1.53 48.32 54.60
N ALA A 144 0.23 48.68 54.55
CA ALA A 144 -0.59 49.27 55.63
C ALA A 144 -1.98 49.72 55.11
N LYS A 145 -2.95 49.96 56.02
CA LYS A 145 -4.27 50.62 55.80
C LYS A 145 -4.95 50.32 54.45
N GLY A 146 -5.41 49.09 54.25
CA GLY A 146 -6.35 48.74 53.17
C GLY A 146 -5.80 48.74 51.74
N VAL A 147 -4.51 49.03 51.52
CA VAL A 147 -3.89 49.02 50.19
C VAL A 147 -3.08 47.73 49.98
N ARG A 148 -3.28 47.08 48.82
CA ARG A 148 -2.54 45.87 48.38
C ARG A 148 -1.67 46.18 47.16
N PHE A 149 -0.38 45.84 47.21
CA PHE A 149 0.52 45.88 46.05
C PHE A 149 0.49 44.52 45.32
N ARG A 150 0.26 44.52 44.01
CA ARG A 150 0.22 43.29 43.17
C ARG A 150 1.39 43.29 42.19
N THR A 151 2.33 42.36 42.36
CA THR A 151 3.36 42.05 41.37
C THR A 151 3.10 40.64 40.82
N GLY A 152 2.38 40.56 39.70
CA GLY A 152 2.19 39.31 38.97
C GLY A 152 2.95 39.34 37.65
N SER A 153 4.02 38.54 37.54
CA SER A 153 4.63 38.24 36.23
C SER A 153 3.96 36.97 35.70
N TYR A 154 3.29 37.08 34.55
CA TYR A 154 2.71 35.92 33.84
C TYR A 154 3.85 35.04 33.31
N ARG A 155 3.98 33.82 33.85
CA ARG A 155 4.84 32.77 33.29
C ARG A 155 3.98 31.56 32.91
N GLY A 156 3.37 31.60 31.73
CA GLY A 156 2.72 30.43 31.15
C GLY A 156 3.77 29.39 30.76
N ARG A 157 3.74 28.19 31.35
CA ARG A 157 4.53 27.04 30.88
C ARG A 157 3.66 26.28 29.89
N SER A 158 4.06 26.25 28.63
CA SER A 158 3.43 25.38 27.63
C SER A 158 3.82 23.94 27.96
N VAL A 159 2.84 23.13 28.36
CA VAL A 159 3.01 21.71 28.68
C VAL A 159 2.42 20.91 27.51
N VAL A 160 3.18 19.95 26.99
CA VAL A 160 2.66 19.00 26.00
C VAL A 160 1.69 18.06 26.73
N VAL A 161 0.43 18.04 26.30
CA VAL A 161 -0.65 17.25 26.95
C VAL A 161 -1.02 16.00 26.15
N GLY A 162 -0.56 15.91 24.90
CA GLY A 162 -0.66 14.68 24.11
C GLY A 162 -0.05 14.82 22.73
N THR A 163 0.01 13.71 22.01
CA THR A 163 0.44 13.62 20.61
C THR A 163 -0.66 12.90 19.83
N SER A 164 -1.08 13.46 18.69
CA SER A 164 -2.02 12.78 17.78
C SER A 164 -1.44 12.67 16.38
N LEU A 165 -1.90 11.67 15.64
CA LEU A 165 -1.63 11.58 14.20
C LEU A 165 -2.75 12.28 13.43
N GLU A 166 -2.38 13.28 12.64
CA GLU A 166 -3.31 14.00 11.77
C GLU A 166 -2.93 13.79 10.30
N VAL A 167 -3.94 13.86 9.43
CA VAL A 167 -3.71 13.84 7.97
C VAL A 167 -3.07 15.16 7.55
N ALA A 168 -1.80 15.10 7.16
CA ALA A 168 -1.05 16.22 6.63
C ALA A 168 -1.45 16.53 5.19
N ASP A 169 -1.69 15.50 4.37
CA ASP A 169 -2.13 15.62 2.99
C ASP A 169 -2.68 14.30 2.44
N GLU A 170 -3.45 14.36 1.36
CA GLU A 170 -4.00 13.18 0.68
C GLU A 170 -3.52 13.14 -0.79
N GLY A 171 -3.29 11.94 -1.30
CA GLY A 171 -2.80 11.76 -2.66
C GLY A 171 -2.48 10.31 -2.99
N VAL A 172 -1.41 10.10 -3.74
CA VAL A 172 -0.95 8.78 -4.16
C VAL A 172 0.47 8.52 -3.71
N LEU A 173 0.73 7.30 -3.25
CA LEU A 173 2.08 6.79 -3.01
C LEU A 173 2.45 5.84 -4.14
N CYS A 174 3.53 6.15 -4.85
CA CYS A 174 4.03 5.35 -5.95
C CYS A 174 5.41 4.78 -5.60
N ILE A 175 5.56 3.46 -5.80
CA ILE A 175 6.81 2.71 -5.63
C ILE A 175 7.39 2.47 -7.02
N THR A 176 8.62 2.93 -7.23
CA THR A 176 9.34 2.77 -8.51
C THR A 176 10.52 1.82 -8.37
N SER A 177 11.36 1.69 -9.38
CA SER A 177 12.61 0.94 -9.30
C SER A 177 13.72 1.66 -8.52
N LYS A 178 13.53 2.92 -8.12
CA LYS A 178 14.60 3.77 -7.52
C LYS A 178 14.20 4.45 -6.21
N ARG A 179 12.92 4.75 -6.06
CA ARG A 179 12.40 5.60 -4.99
C ARG A 179 10.94 5.30 -4.74
N ALA A 180 10.48 5.77 -3.60
CA ALA A 180 9.07 5.92 -3.36
C ALA A 180 8.72 7.42 -3.31
N VAL A 181 7.60 7.74 -3.95
CA VAL A 181 7.16 9.11 -4.20
C VAL A 181 5.72 9.24 -3.78
N PHE A 182 5.48 10.06 -2.77
CA PHE A 182 4.17 10.56 -2.45
C PHE A 182 3.90 11.85 -3.23
N LYS A 183 2.80 11.85 -3.99
CA LYS A 183 2.28 13.03 -4.68
C LYS A 183 0.93 13.38 -4.05
N GLY A 184 0.95 14.32 -3.12
CA GLY A 184 -0.24 14.90 -2.50
C GLY A 184 -0.78 16.10 -3.27
N LEU A 185 -1.93 16.60 -2.82
CA LEU A 185 -2.55 17.81 -3.37
C LEU A 185 -1.78 19.09 -3.01
N ARG A 186 -1.17 19.13 -1.83
CA ARG A 186 -0.49 20.30 -1.27
C ARG A 186 1.01 20.11 -1.18
N GLN A 187 1.47 18.89 -0.93
CA GLN A 187 2.88 18.59 -0.77
C GLN A 187 3.25 17.25 -1.41
N SER A 188 4.52 17.13 -1.77
CA SER A 188 5.10 15.90 -2.29
C SER A 188 6.26 15.47 -1.39
N ALA A 189 6.47 14.17 -1.28
CA ALA A 189 7.64 13.62 -0.60
C ALA A 189 8.27 12.54 -1.47
N GLU A 190 9.58 12.62 -1.63
CA GLU A 190 10.39 11.62 -2.33
C GLU A 190 11.43 11.06 -1.38
N PHE A 191 11.69 9.77 -1.50
CA PHE A 191 12.76 9.08 -0.79
C PHE A 191 13.35 7.96 -1.66
N SER A 192 14.67 8.02 -1.86
CA SER A 192 15.42 7.00 -2.63
C SER A 192 15.65 5.75 -1.80
N PHE A 193 15.54 4.58 -2.44
CA PHE A 193 15.81 3.31 -1.78
C PHE A 193 17.28 3.11 -1.39
N ALA A 194 18.22 3.77 -2.09
CA ALA A 194 19.63 3.78 -1.69
C ALA A 194 19.88 4.44 -0.31
N LYS A 195 18.90 5.19 0.20
CA LYS A 195 18.95 5.84 1.52
C LYS A 195 17.99 5.21 2.53
N LEU A 196 17.26 4.16 2.14
CA LEU A 196 16.30 3.48 2.99
C LEU A 196 17.05 2.68 4.06
N LEU A 197 16.70 2.92 5.32
CA LEU A 197 17.26 2.20 6.48
C LEU A 197 16.34 1.07 6.94
N GLY A 198 15.02 1.21 6.72
CA GLY A 198 14.04 0.21 7.09
C GLY A 198 12.60 0.70 6.91
N LEU A 199 11.66 -0.19 7.21
CA LEU A 199 10.22 0.05 7.16
C LEU A 199 9.59 -0.37 8.48
N ASN A 200 8.61 0.39 8.97
CA ASN A 200 7.60 -0.14 9.87
C ASN A 200 6.32 -0.35 9.07
N VAL A 201 5.77 -1.56 9.13
CA VAL A 201 4.60 -1.97 8.36
C VAL A 201 3.43 -2.17 9.31
N PHE A 202 2.28 -1.63 8.94
CA PHE A 202 1.02 -1.76 9.66
C PHE A 202 -0.04 -2.23 8.65
N ASP A 203 -1.14 -2.80 9.14
CA ASP A 203 -2.22 -3.26 8.26
C ASP A 203 -2.76 -2.11 7.39
N ASP A 204 -2.94 -0.91 7.97
CA ASP A 204 -3.46 0.30 7.30
C ASP A 204 -2.36 1.33 6.97
N GLY A 205 -1.09 0.97 7.03
CA GLY A 205 -0.04 1.99 6.97
C GLY A 205 1.37 1.51 6.76
N ILE A 206 2.23 2.44 6.36
CA ILE A 206 3.65 2.19 6.18
C ILE A 206 4.47 3.41 6.57
N GLN A 207 5.55 3.18 7.31
CA GLN A 207 6.49 4.21 7.71
C GLN A 207 7.86 3.92 7.11
N PHE A 208 8.45 4.94 6.49
CA PHE A 208 9.76 4.84 5.84
C PHE A 208 10.85 5.45 6.74
N HIS A 209 11.81 4.65 7.16
CA HIS A 209 13.01 5.14 7.85
C HIS A 209 14.09 5.42 6.82
N VAL A 210 14.47 6.68 6.65
CA VAL A 210 15.38 7.13 5.60
C VAL A 210 16.54 7.90 6.24
N SER A 211 17.76 7.63 5.79
CA SER A 211 18.96 8.32 6.29
C SER A 211 18.89 9.83 6.08
N ASN A 212 19.50 10.58 7.02
CA ASN A 212 19.55 12.04 7.01
C ASN A 212 18.17 12.73 7.01
N ARG A 213 17.14 12.08 7.57
CA ARG A 213 15.85 12.71 7.91
C ARG A 213 15.62 12.67 9.42
N LYS A 214 15.11 13.78 9.95
CA LYS A 214 14.74 13.89 11.38
C LYS A 214 13.43 13.18 11.71
N THR A 215 12.52 13.05 10.75
CA THR A 215 11.20 12.44 10.93
C THR A 215 10.98 11.42 9.84
N ALA A 216 10.57 10.21 10.24
CA ALA A 216 10.23 9.11 9.34
C ALA A 216 8.83 9.34 8.75
N PRO A 217 8.69 9.52 7.43
CA PRO A 217 7.37 9.71 6.81
C PRO A 217 6.47 8.50 7.06
N LEU A 218 5.26 8.78 7.55
CA LEU A 218 4.21 7.79 7.77
C LEU A 218 3.08 8.03 6.77
N PHE A 219 2.62 6.97 6.13
CA PHE A 219 1.49 7.00 5.21
C PHE A 219 0.42 6.03 5.66
N ARG A 220 -0.84 6.47 5.74
CA ARG A 220 -1.99 5.59 5.81
C ARG A 220 -2.36 5.14 4.39
N VAL A 221 -2.50 3.85 4.20
CA VAL A 221 -2.84 3.17 2.93
C VAL A 221 -3.89 2.08 3.21
N SER A 222 -4.45 1.46 2.17
CA SER A 222 -5.40 0.36 2.36
C SER A 222 -4.75 -0.94 2.84
N ASP A 223 -3.46 -1.13 2.53
CA ASP A 223 -2.69 -2.34 2.85
C ASP A 223 -1.20 -1.99 2.91
N GLY A 224 -0.62 -1.99 4.10
CA GLY A 224 0.81 -1.70 4.28
C GLY A 224 1.72 -2.82 3.79
N TYR A 225 1.30 -4.09 3.86
CA TYR A 225 2.09 -5.24 3.43
C TYR A 225 2.25 -5.26 1.91
N LEU A 226 1.23 -4.88 1.16
CA LEU A 226 1.34 -4.69 -0.30
C LEU A 226 2.43 -3.69 -0.65
N VAL A 227 2.49 -2.55 0.04
CA VAL A 227 3.51 -1.53 -0.21
C VAL A 227 4.89 -2.03 0.19
N ALA A 228 4.99 -2.72 1.34
CA ALA A 228 6.24 -3.28 1.82
C ALA A 228 6.80 -4.36 0.87
N ALA A 229 5.94 -5.24 0.35
CA ALA A 229 6.31 -6.26 -0.62
C ALA A 229 6.88 -5.63 -1.91
N ALA A 230 6.23 -4.57 -2.43
CA ALA A 230 6.72 -3.85 -3.59
C ALA A 230 8.09 -3.21 -3.34
N VAL A 231 8.29 -2.59 -2.17
CA VAL A 231 9.57 -1.98 -1.80
C VAL A 231 10.66 -3.04 -1.67
N ASN A 232 10.38 -4.13 -0.96
CA ASN A 232 11.34 -5.23 -0.77
C ASN A 232 11.78 -5.84 -2.09
N ALA A 233 10.83 -6.16 -2.96
CA ALA A 233 11.09 -6.72 -4.28
C ALA A 233 11.94 -5.79 -5.17
N VAL A 234 11.77 -4.47 -5.06
CA VAL A 234 12.61 -3.50 -5.77
C VAL A 234 14.01 -3.45 -5.16
N VAL A 235 14.11 -3.37 -3.82
CA VAL A 235 15.40 -3.24 -3.11
C VAL A 235 16.28 -4.47 -3.35
N GLN A 236 15.71 -5.67 -3.35
CA GLN A 236 16.44 -6.91 -3.64
C GLN A 236 17.05 -6.95 -5.05
N ARG A 237 16.55 -6.17 -6.00
CA ARG A 237 17.10 -6.06 -7.36
C ARG A 237 18.19 -4.99 -7.50
N LEU A 238 18.45 -4.20 -6.44
CA LEU A 238 19.49 -3.17 -6.43
C LEU A 238 20.85 -3.69 -5.95
N VAL A 239 20.87 -4.86 -5.31
CA VAL A 239 22.05 -5.57 -4.78
C VAL A 239 22.52 -6.57 -5.82
#